data_AF-A0A842XIL7-F1
#
_entry.id   AF-A0A842XIL7-F1
#
_cell.length_a   1.000
_cell.length_b   1.000
_cell.length_c   1.000
_cell.angle_alpha   90.00
_cell.angle_beta   90.00
_cell.angle_gamma   90.00
#
_symmetry.space_group_name_H-M   'P 1'
#
loop_
_entity.id
_entity.type
_entity.pdbx_description
1 polymer ?
#
loop_
_entity_poly.entity_id
_entity_poly.type
_entity_poly.pdbx_seq_one_letter_code
_entity_poly.pdbx_strand_id
1 'polypeptide(L)'
;MPVKRGIAVWISGFLTFMVALSSFGTVLYLIDETKGPNFILRPYLIGDIIGSLVGNLTVENYLWISLTATFIFLGLTCIIAYRKLPPDPEIVKMFVKVGGNLAALRKTQEATSTELAESIENNRKTNREFFKKVDTNLEDAKKETLAVMEKQEKTIQKVHRDMVSTVETKVGETREEMLGALKKQETTIRGVRRLNEQGAAALKEQRAELKDMRIRLEKIEEKMVSPQPMLNSQDNPEEIKGIGPRLGEELRAMGITNVGELITADPVIIDEKTRVSRDMAERLQATGQLRMIPGVEENDAEMLVDAGITSRRELADQDLVQLSRKIREIAKTYVEEGKMSEDEKPTIEEVSSWIRMARY
;
A
#
# COMPACT_ATOMS: atom_id res chain seq x y z
N MET A 1 -0.52 79.44 57.94
CA MET A 1 -0.04 78.17 57.34
C MET A 1 -1.03 77.59 56.31
N PRO A 2 -1.26 78.25 55.16
CA PRO A 2 -2.14 77.74 54.10
C PRO A 2 -1.48 76.71 53.18
N VAL A 3 -0.16 76.79 52.99
CA VAL A 3 0.60 75.93 52.05
C VAL A 3 0.51 74.44 52.40
N LYS A 4 0.58 74.08 53.70
CA LYS A 4 0.49 72.69 54.16
C LYS A 4 -0.87 72.03 53.86
N ARG A 5 -1.95 72.81 53.75
CA ARG A 5 -3.29 72.28 53.45
C ARG A 5 -3.52 72.10 51.96
N GLY A 6 -3.07 73.07 51.16
CA GLY A 6 -3.09 72.95 49.69
C GLY A 6 -2.36 71.68 49.26
N ILE A 7 -1.19 71.42 49.87
CA ILE A 7 -0.42 70.18 49.66
C ILE A 7 -1.22 68.95 50.09
N ALA A 8 -1.85 68.94 51.27
CA ALA A 8 -2.64 67.78 51.73
C ALA A 8 -3.86 67.48 50.86
N VAL A 9 -4.58 68.51 50.39
CA VAL A 9 -5.71 68.37 49.46
C VAL A 9 -5.23 67.85 48.11
N TRP A 10 -4.11 68.36 47.60
CA TRP A 10 -3.53 67.88 46.34
C TRP A 10 -3.08 66.43 46.43
N ILE A 11 -2.39 66.04 47.51
CA ILE A 11 -1.98 64.65 47.73
C ILE A 11 -3.20 63.73 47.83
N SER A 12 -4.23 64.13 48.58
CA SER A 12 -5.45 63.33 48.75
C SER A 12 -6.25 63.22 47.44
N GLY A 13 -6.37 64.32 46.70
CA GLY A 13 -7.01 64.34 45.38
C GLY A 13 -6.25 63.49 44.37
N PHE A 14 -4.92 63.58 44.34
CA PHE A 14 -4.07 62.77 43.49
C PHE A 14 -4.20 61.27 43.80
N LEU A 15 -4.21 60.89 45.09
CA LEU A 15 -4.44 59.50 45.51
C LEU A 15 -5.83 59.00 45.08
N THR A 16 -6.87 59.82 45.26
CA THR A 16 -8.23 59.49 44.82
C THR A 16 -8.27 59.23 43.31
N PHE A 17 -7.61 60.09 42.53
CA PHE A 17 -7.51 59.95 41.08
C PHE A 17 -6.77 58.68 40.66
N MET A 18 -5.64 58.36 41.30
CA MET A 18 -4.88 57.13 41.02
C MET A 18 -5.69 55.85 41.28
N VAL A 19 -6.47 55.81 42.38
CA VAL A 19 -7.32 54.66 42.69
C VAL A 19 -8.47 54.53 41.69
N ALA A 20 -9.07 55.64 41.26
CA ALA A 20 -10.11 55.65 40.23
C ALA A 20 -9.59 55.20 38.85
N LEU A 21 -8.37 55.60 38.48
CA LEU A 21 -7.74 55.16 37.23
C LEU A 21 -7.45 53.65 37.27
N SER A 22 -7.06 53.15 38.45
CA SER A 22 -6.82 51.73 38.68
C SER A 22 -8.09 50.89 38.52
N SER A 23 -9.24 51.35 39.01
CA SER A 23 -10.52 50.63 38.85
C SER A 23 -10.97 50.61 37.39
N PHE A 24 -10.74 51.68 36.63
CA PHE A 24 -11.02 51.72 35.19
C PHE A 24 -10.18 50.71 34.41
N GLY A 25 -8.89 50.57 34.75
CA GLY A 25 -8.03 49.53 34.17
C GLY A 25 -8.57 48.12 34.41
N THR A 26 -9.13 47.84 35.59
CA THR A 26 -9.73 46.54 35.92
C THR A 26 -11.01 46.27 35.12
N VAL A 27 -11.84 47.28 34.86
CA VAL A 27 -13.04 47.15 34.02
C VAL A 27 -12.66 46.78 32.59
N LEU A 28 -11.61 47.38 32.03
CA LEU A 28 -11.12 47.03 30.70
C LEU A 28 -10.67 45.56 30.61
N TYR A 29 -10.03 45.03 31.65
CA TYR A 29 -9.66 43.61 31.72
C TYR A 29 -10.87 42.67 31.87
N LEU A 30 -11.97 43.13 32.46
CA LEU A 30 -13.19 42.35 32.61
C LEU A 30 -13.99 42.25 31.29
N ILE A 31 -13.87 43.25 30.41
CA ILE A 31 -14.54 43.31 29.11
C ILE A 31 -13.79 42.48 28.04
N ASP A 32 -12.50 42.23 28.24
CA ASP A 32 -11.69 41.41 27.34
C ASP A 32 -12.09 39.92 27.45
N GLU A 33 -12.90 39.43 26.50
CA GLU A 33 -13.42 38.05 26.45
C GLU A 33 -12.34 36.96 26.52
N THR A 34 -11.09 37.31 26.23
CA THR A 34 -9.95 36.37 26.29
C THR A 34 -9.47 36.07 27.70
N LYS A 35 -9.85 36.88 28.69
CA LYS A 35 -9.40 36.75 30.09
C LYS A 35 -10.60 36.61 31.00
N GLY A 36 -10.89 35.36 31.38
CA GLY A 36 -11.99 35.05 32.29
C GLY A 36 -11.86 35.71 33.68
N PRO A 37 -12.94 35.75 34.47
CA PRO A 37 -13.02 36.46 35.76
C PRO A 37 -12.02 35.99 36.83
N ASN A 38 -11.43 34.80 36.64
CA ASN A 38 -10.42 34.22 37.54
C ASN A 38 -8.98 34.61 37.19
N PHE A 39 -8.77 35.56 36.29
CA PHE A 39 -7.42 36.00 35.91
C PHE A 39 -6.71 36.66 37.10
N ILE A 40 -5.48 36.22 37.39
CA ILE A 40 -4.67 36.80 38.48
C ILE A 40 -4.02 38.06 37.94
N LEU A 41 -4.52 39.22 38.38
CA LEU A 41 -4.01 40.52 37.94
C LEU A 41 -2.76 40.87 38.74
N ARG A 42 -1.64 41.17 38.06
CA ARG A 42 -0.41 41.66 38.68
C ARG A 42 -0.27 43.17 38.43
N PRO A 43 -0.74 44.04 39.34
CA PRO A 43 -0.78 45.47 39.06
C PRO A 43 0.63 46.08 39.02
N TYR A 44 0.87 46.92 38.02
CA TYR A 44 2.22 47.35 37.59
C TYR A 44 2.94 48.29 38.57
N LEU A 45 2.23 48.92 39.51
CA LEU A 45 2.81 49.96 40.37
C LEU A 45 2.93 49.56 41.86
N ILE A 46 2.13 48.60 42.33
CA ILE A 46 2.06 48.23 43.77
C ILE A 46 1.92 46.70 43.94
N GLY A 47 2.03 45.93 42.85
CA GLY A 47 1.71 44.50 42.82
C GLY A 47 2.51 43.65 43.79
N ASP A 48 3.81 43.94 43.98
CA ASP A 48 4.64 43.12 44.86
C ASP A 48 4.40 43.40 46.34
N ILE A 49 4.02 44.63 46.72
CA ILE A 49 3.74 44.99 48.13
C ILE A 49 2.34 44.51 48.57
N ILE A 50 1.35 44.64 47.68
CA ILE A 50 -0.02 44.18 47.99
C ILE A 50 -0.11 42.65 47.88
N GLY A 51 0.59 42.05 46.92
CA GLY A 51 0.65 40.59 46.74
C GLY A 51 1.20 39.87 47.98
N SER A 52 2.19 40.45 48.68
CA SER A 52 2.71 39.86 49.92
C SER A 52 1.74 39.95 51.10
N LEU A 53 0.78 40.88 51.07
CA LEU A 53 -0.08 41.16 52.21
C LEU A 53 -1.48 40.52 52.11
N VAL A 54 -2.01 40.36 50.90
CA VAL A 54 -3.40 39.94 50.65
C VAL A 54 -3.50 38.65 49.81
N GLY A 55 -2.38 38.13 49.30
CA GLY A 55 -2.35 36.91 48.49
C GLY A 55 -2.87 37.13 47.06
N ASN A 56 -3.18 36.03 46.36
CA ASN A 56 -3.65 36.07 44.97
C ASN A 56 -5.04 36.70 44.89
N LEU A 57 -5.10 37.96 44.44
CA LEU A 57 -6.34 38.70 44.25
C LEU A 57 -6.95 38.41 42.87
N THR A 58 -8.20 37.98 42.86
CA THR A 58 -9.02 37.91 41.63
C THR A 58 -9.36 39.31 41.13
N VAL A 59 -9.61 39.45 39.83
CA VAL A 59 -10.00 40.72 39.18
C VAL A 59 -11.19 41.36 39.89
N GLU A 60 -12.19 40.55 40.27
CA GLU A 60 -13.39 40.99 40.96
C GLU A 60 -13.10 41.59 42.33
N ASN A 61 -12.29 40.92 43.14
CA ASN A 61 -11.93 41.41 44.48
C ASN A 61 -11.14 42.72 44.39
N TYR A 62 -10.25 42.84 43.40
CA TYR A 62 -9.48 44.05 43.17
C TYR A 62 -10.36 45.25 42.76
N LEU A 63 -11.40 45.01 41.96
CA LEU A 63 -12.37 46.05 41.58
C LEU A 63 -13.11 46.61 42.80
N TRP A 64 -13.62 45.73 43.68
CA TRP A 64 -14.36 46.17 44.88
C TRP A 64 -13.48 46.92 45.88
N ILE A 65 -12.23 46.48 46.07
CA ILE A 65 -11.28 47.15 46.96
C ILE A 65 -10.96 48.56 46.43
N SER A 66 -10.67 48.70 45.14
CA SER A 66 -10.36 50.00 44.52
C SER A 66 -11.57 50.95 44.54
N LEU A 67 -12.77 50.45 44.26
CA LEU A 67 -14.00 51.25 44.32
C LEU A 67 -14.24 51.79 45.74
N THR A 68 -14.12 50.93 46.75
CA THR A 68 -14.31 51.32 48.16
C THR A 68 -13.27 52.34 48.61
N ALA A 69 -11.99 52.13 48.26
CA ALA A 69 -10.92 53.07 48.56
C ALA A 69 -11.15 54.44 47.90
N THR A 70 -11.67 54.48 46.68
CA THR A 70 -12.00 55.73 45.97
C THR A 70 -12.99 56.58 46.77
N PHE A 71 -14.07 55.97 47.27
CA PHE A 71 -15.07 56.70 48.07
C PHE A 71 -14.50 57.20 49.40
N ILE A 72 -13.65 56.41 50.05
CA ILE A 72 -13.00 56.80 51.32
C ILE A 72 -12.08 58.02 51.10
N PHE A 73 -11.22 57.98 50.08
CA PHE A 73 -10.31 59.09 49.79
C PHE A 73 -11.05 60.33 49.29
N LEU A 74 -12.12 60.16 48.50
CA LEU A 74 -12.98 61.27 48.09
C LEU A 74 -13.64 61.92 49.32
N GLY A 75 -14.18 61.12 50.23
CA GLY A 75 -14.77 61.60 51.49
C GLY A 75 -13.77 62.36 52.36
N LEU A 76 -12.56 61.82 52.52
CA LEU A 76 -11.47 62.51 53.24
C LEU A 76 -11.06 63.81 52.56
N THR A 77 -10.96 63.82 51.23
CA THR A 77 -10.64 65.02 50.44
C THR A 77 -11.68 66.10 50.65
N CYS A 78 -12.97 65.76 50.59
CA CYS A 78 -14.08 66.67 50.89
C CYS A 78 -13.99 67.19 52.34
N ILE A 79 -13.80 66.31 53.33
CA ILE A 79 -13.70 66.74 54.73
C ILE A 79 -12.53 67.70 54.92
N ILE A 80 -11.37 67.45 54.33
CA ILE A 80 -10.18 68.32 54.45
C ILE A 80 -10.42 69.66 53.73
N ALA A 81 -11.03 69.63 52.55
CA ALA A 81 -11.35 70.83 51.77
C ALA A 81 -12.35 71.73 52.51
N TYR A 82 -13.35 71.14 53.16
CA TYR A 82 -14.47 71.88 53.75
C TYR A 82 -14.36 72.14 55.27
N ARG A 83 -13.41 71.53 56.00
CA ARG A 83 -13.36 71.61 57.48
C ARG A 83 -13.12 72.99 58.09
N LYS A 84 -12.81 74.04 57.31
CA LYS A 84 -12.49 75.38 57.84
C LYS A 84 -12.90 76.55 56.94
N LEU A 85 -13.96 76.43 56.13
CA LEU A 85 -14.61 77.67 55.70
C LEU A 85 -15.27 78.28 56.94
N PRO A 86 -14.94 79.53 57.33
CA PRO A 86 -15.72 80.21 58.34
C PRO A 86 -17.17 80.25 57.84
N PRO A 87 -18.15 79.84 58.65
CA PRO A 87 -19.54 79.96 58.27
C PRO A 87 -19.80 81.44 58.02
N ASP A 88 -20.14 81.76 56.78
CA ASP A 88 -20.53 83.10 56.38
C ASP A 88 -21.64 83.58 57.33
N PRO A 89 -21.54 84.77 57.94
CA PRO A 89 -22.59 85.29 58.83
C PRO A 89 -23.98 85.29 58.18
N GLU A 90 -24.09 85.33 56.85
CA GLU A 90 -25.37 85.13 56.15
C GLU A 90 -25.91 83.69 56.26
N ILE A 91 -25.04 82.68 56.23
CA ILE A 91 -25.42 81.26 56.39
C ILE A 91 -25.91 81.00 57.82
N VAL A 92 -25.31 81.61 58.84
CA VAL A 92 -25.76 81.48 60.24
C VAL A 92 -27.13 82.14 60.43
N LYS A 93 -27.39 83.28 59.79
CA LYS A 93 -28.69 83.95 59.80
C LYS A 93 -29.75 83.17 59.04
N MET A 94 -29.38 82.50 57.93
CA MET A 94 -30.23 81.51 57.27
C MET A 94 -30.49 80.31 58.18
N PHE A 95 -29.52 79.79 58.94
CA PHE A 95 -29.74 78.65 59.85
C PHE A 95 -30.69 78.97 61.02
N VAL A 96 -30.67 80.19 61.55
CA VAL A 96 -31.62 80.61 62.60
C VAL A 96 -33.02 80.81 62.02
N LYS A 97 -33.14 81.36 60.80
CA LYS A 97 -34.43 81.51 60.10
C LYS A 97 -34.98 80.16 59.63
N VAL A 98 -34.11 79.27 59.17
CA VAL A 98 -34.42 77.87 58.83
C VAL A 98 -34.78 77.11 60.09
N GLY A 99 -34.12 77.32 61.23
CA GLY A 99 -34.44 76.68 62.51
C GLY A 99 -35.82 77.05 63.06
N GLY A 100 -36.24 78.30 62.91
CA GLY A 100 -37.62 78.73 63.21
C GLY A 100 -38.66 78.10 62.28
N ASN A 101 -38.37 78.01 60.98
CA ASN A 101 -39.21 77.30 60.02
C ASN A 101 -39.17 75.77 60.21
N LEU A 102 -38.07 75.21 60.74
CA LEU A 102 -37.87 73.79 61.00
C LEU A 102 -38.79 73.29 62.12
N ALA A 103 -39.11 74.12 63.11
CA ALA A 103 -40.03 73.74 64.17
C ALA A 103 -41.47 73.59 63.64
N ALA A 104 -41.89 74.48 62.73
CA ALA A 104 -43.16 74.34 62.02
C ALA A 104 -43.13 73.14 61.06
N LEU A 105 -42.03 72.96 60.32
CA LEU A 105 -41.84 71.85 59.40
C LEU A 105 -41.74 70.50 60.12
N ARG A 106 -41.21 70.45 61.35
CA ARG A 106 -41.14 69.25 62.19
C ARG A 106 -42.52 68.79 62.63
N LYS A 107 -43.44 69.73 62.90
CA LYS A 107 -44.83 69.40 63.22
C LYS A 107 -45.59 68.85 62.01
N THR A 108 -45.33 69.42 60.82
CA THR A 108 -45.84 68.89 59.54
C THR A 108 -45.18 67.57 59.18
N GLN A 109 -43.88 67.42 59.44
CA GLN A 109 -43.10 66.21 59.20
C GLN A 109 -43.59 65.08 60.11
N GLU A 110 -43.85 65.33 61.39
CA GLU A 110 -44.39 64.35 62.33
C GLU A 110 -45.78 63.87 61.84
N ALA A 111 -46.67 64.77 61.43
CA ALA A 111 -47.97 64.42 60.85
C ALA A 111 -47.85 63.62 59.54
N THR A 112 -46.99 64.03 58.61
CA THR A 112 -46.73 63.27 57.38
C THR A 112 -46.00 61.96 57.64
N SER A 113 -45.17 61.87 58.69
CA SER A 113 -44.45 60.64 59.03
C SER A 113 -45.39 59.60 59.61
N THR A 114 -46.42 60.02 60.35
CA THR A 114 -47.48 59.13 60.85
C THR A 114 -48.36 58.65 59.69
N GLU A 115 -48.74 59.53 58.76
CA GLU A 115 -49.51 59.15 57.57
C GLU A 115 -48.71 58.24 56.63
N LEU A 116 -47.42 58.51 56.46
CA LEU A 116 -46.51 57.69 55.65
C LEU A 116 -46.19 56.35 56.33
N ALA A 117 -46.11 56.32 57.67
CA ALA A 117 -46.00 55.07 58.42
C ALA A 117 -47.26 54.21 58.24
N GLU A 118 -48.46 54.81 58.30
CA GLU A 118 -49.72 54.11 58.06
C GLU A 118 -49.87 53.64 56.60
N SER A 119 -49.43 54.46 55.63
CA SER A 119 -49.35 54.09 54.21
C SER A 119 -48.35 52.94 53.97
N ILE A 120 -47.19 52.96 54.63
CA ILE A 120 -46.20 51.87 54.56
C ILE A 120 -46.76 50.60 55.22
N GLU A 121 -47.47 50.70 56.34
CA GLU A 121 -48.11 49.58 57.03
C GLU A 121 -49.17 48.93 56.11
N ASN A 122 -50.01 49.74 55.46
CA ASN A 122 -51.02 49.27 54.50
C ASN A 122 -50.38 48.65 53.26
N ASN A 123 -49.37 49.31 52.65
CA ASN A 123 -48.61 48.73 51.54
C ASN A 123 -47.90 47.43 51.93
N ARG A 124 -47.40 47.30 53.16
CA ARG A 124 -46.82 46.04 53.67
C ARG A 124 -47.87 44.94 53.80
N LYS A 125 -49.12 45.26 54.17
CA LYS A 125 -50.22 44.28 54.20
C LYS A 125 -50.59 43.85 52.79
N THR A 126 -50.80 44.80 51.88
CA THR A 126 -51.11 44.52 50.46
C THR A 126 -50.00 43.72 49.79
N ASN A 127 -48.73 44.08 50.01
CA ASN A 127 -47.60 43.32 49.48
C ASN A 127 -47.53 41.91 50.07
N ARG A 128 -47.79 41.74 51.38
CA ARG A 128 -47.84 40.40 51.98
C ARG A 128 -48.93 39.52 51.35
N GLU A 129 -50.10 40.08 51.07
CA GLU A 129 -51.17 39.36 50.37
C GLU A 129 -50.79 39.04 48.91
N PHE A 130 -50.17 39.97 48.21
CA PHE A 130 -49.65 39.75 46.86
C PHE A 130 -48.60 38.64 46.84
N PHE A 131 -47.61 38.66 47.73
CA PHE A 131 -46.59 37.62 47.81
C PHE A 131 -47.18 36.26 48.18
N LYS A 132 -48.15 36.18 49.09
CA LYS A 132 -48.88 34.93 49.35
C LYS A 132 -49.60 34.39 48.10
N LYS A 133 -50.19 35.28 47.30
CA LYS A 133 -50.84 34.92 46.03
C LYS A 133 -49.84 34.46 44.96
N VAL A 134 -48.66 35.09 44.93
CA VAL A 134 -47.57 34.67 44.03
C VAL A 134 -47.01 33.32 44.45
N ASP A 135 -46.77 33.09 45.74
CA ASP A 135 -46.26 31.82 46.26
C ASP A 135 -47.22 30.66 45.96
N THR A 136 -48.52 30.88 46.15
CA THR A 136 -49.55 29.87 45.84
C THR A 136 -49.61 29.58 44.34
N ASN A 137 -49.63 30.60 43.49
CA ASN A 137 -49.59 30.42 42.04
C ASN A 137 -48.30 29.74 41.56
N LEU A 138 -47.16 30.03 42.18
CA LEU A 138 -45.87 29.43 41.85
C LEU A 138 -45.85 27.95 42.21
N GLU A 139 -46.36 27.58 43.38
CA GLU A 139 -46.48 26.18 43.80
C GLU A 139 -47.45 25.40 42.90
N ASP A 140 -48.56 26.03 42.47
CA ASP A 140 -49.50 25.39 41.54
C ASP A 140 -48.87 25.22 40.14
N ALA A 141 -48.18 26.24 39.62
CA ALA A 141 -47.44 26.15 38.36
C ALA A 141 -46.32 25.11 38.42
N LYS A 142 -45.63 24.98 39.57
CA LYS A 142 -44.62 23.95 39.81
C LYS A 142 -45.21 22.55 39.79
N LYS A 143 -46.39 22.34 40.38
CA LYS A 143 -47.09 21.05 40.34
C LYS A 143 -47.56 20.72 38.92
N GLU A 144 -48.09 21.68 38.19
CA GLU A 144 -48.52 21.49 36.79
C GLU A 144 -47.34 21.14 35.89
N THR A 145 -46.23 21.87 36.00
CA THR A 145 -45.01 21.59 35.23
C THR A 145 -44.43 20.22 35.57
N LEU A 146 -44.40 19.81 36.84
CA LEU A 146 -43.98 18.47 37.24
C LEU A 146 -44.88 17.38 36.65
N ALA A 147 -46.20 17.56 36.67
CA ALA A 147 -47.14 16.61 36.08
C ALA A 147 -46.97 16.49 34.55
N VAL A 148 -46.69 17.60 33.86
CA VAL A 148 -46.39 17.61 32.42
C VAL A 148 -45.08 16.88 32.14
N MET A 149 -44.03 17.12 32.93
CA MET A 149 -42.73 16.44 32.77
C MET A 149 -42.85 14.93 33.00
N GLU A 150 -43.60 14.49 34.02
CA GLU A 150 -43.83 13.06 34.28
C GLU A 150 -44.59 12.39 33.13
N LYS A 151 -45.56 13.09 32.53
CA LYS A 151 -46.29 12.60 31.34
C LYS A 151 -45.38 12.52 30.11
N GLN A 152 -44.50 13.50 29.92
CA GLN A 152 -43.50 13.48 28.85
C GLN A 152 -42.51 12.34 29.03
N GLU A 153 -42.00 12.12 30.24
CA GLU A 153 -41.08 11.02 30.56
C GLU A 153 -41.68 9.65 30.20
N LYS A 154 -42.93 9.40 30.62
CA LYS A 154 -43.66 8.16 30.28
C LYS A 154 -43.83 7.99 28.77
N THR A 155 -44.07 9.08 28.05
CA THR A 155 -44.21 9.06 26.58
C THR A 155 -42.87 8.76 25.91
N ILE A 156 -41.78 9.39 26.35
CA ILE A 156 -40.43 9.16 25.85
C ILE A 156 -39.99 7.72 26.10
N GLN A 157 -40.23 7.19 27.30
CA GLN A 157 -39.91 5.80 27.64
C GLN A 157 -40.69 4.80 26.78
N LYS A 158 -41.94 5.11 26.44
CA LYS A 158 -42.75 4.27 25.54
C LYS A 158 -42.18 4.29 24.12
N VAL A 159 -41.94 5.48 23.56
CA VAL A 159 -41.35 5.64 22.23
C VAL A 159 -40.00 4.95 22.14
N HIS A 160 -39.17 5.05 23.19
CA HIS A 160 -37.88 4.38 23.23
C HIS A 160 -38.03 2.85 23.19
N ARG A 161 -38.94 2.28 23.99
CA ARG A 161 -39.21 0.83 23.96
C ARG A 161 -39.71 0.35 22.60
N ASP A 162 -40.63 1.09 21.98
CA ASP A 162 -41.17 0.75 20.66
C ASP A 162 -40.11 0.85 19.55
N MET A 163 -39.21 1.83 19.66
CA MET A 163 -38.09 1.99 18.72
C MET A 163 -37.07 0.86 18.88
N VAL A 164 -36.73 0.47 20.12
CA VAL A 164 -35.80 -0.64 20.39
C VAL A 164 -36.37 -1.96 19.85
N SER A 165 -37.64 -2.29 20.11
CA SER A 165 -38.25 -3.52 19.60
C SER A 165 -38.34 -3.56 18.07
N THR A 166 -38.60 -2.42 17.43
CA THR A 166 -38.60 -2.29 15.97
C THR A 166 -37.20 -2.52 15.39
N VAL A 167 -36.17 -1.95 16.02
CA VAL A 167 -34.77 -2.12 15.60
C VAL A 167 -34.32 -3.56 15.79
N GLU A 168 -34.61 -4.18 16.94
CA GLU A 168 -34.26 -5.58 17.21
C GLU A 168 -34.88 -6.53 16.19
N THR A 169 -36.15 -6.30 15.82
CA THR A 169 -36.86 -7.11 14.82
C THR A 169 -36.21 -6.97 13.44
N LYS A 170 -35.98 -5.75 12.96
CA LYS A 170 -35.34 -5.51 11.65
C LYS A 170 -33.91 -6.03 11.59
N VAL A 171 -33.16 -5.92 12.68
CA VAL A 171 -31.81 -6.48 12.79
C VAL A 171 -31.86 -8.01 12.73
N GLY A 172 -32.84 -8.64 13.39
CA GLY A 172 -33.09 -10.08 13.30
C GLY A 172 -33.39 -10.56 11.88
N GLU A 173 -34.33 -9.90 11.20
CA GLU A 173 -34.69 -10.20 9.80
C GLU A 173 -33.48 -10.06 8.86
N THR A 174 -32.74 -8.95 8.95
CA THR A 174 -31.54 -8.69 8.13
C THR A 174 -30.46 -9.75 8.37
N ARG A 175 -30.29 -10.20 9.62
CA ARG A 175 -29.32 -11.23 9.98
C ARG A 175 -29.67 -12.58 9.35
N GLU A 176 -30.94 -12.98 9.38
CA GLU A 176 -31.39 -14.23 8.76
C GLU A 176 -31.24 -14.20 7.24
N GLU A 177 -31.55 -13.08 6.59
CA GLU A 177 -31.31 -12.89 5.15
C GLU A 177 -29.83 -13.01 4.80
N MET A 178 -28.95 -12.37 5.60
CA MET A 178 -27.51 -12.42 5.40
C MET A 178 -26.95 -13.83 5.58
N LEU A 179 -27.42 -14.57 6.59
CA LEU A 179 -27.05 -15.98 6.79
C LEU A 179 -27.51 -16.87 5.62
N GLY A 180 -28.72 -16.64 5.10
CA GLY A 180 -29.22 -17.33 3.92
C GLY A 180 -28.37 -17.05 2.68
N ALA A 181 -27.96 -15.80 2.47
CA ALA A 181 -27.08 -15.40 1.36
C ALA A 181 -25.68 -16.03 1.47
N LEU A 182 -25.07 -16.00 2.67
CA LEU A 182 -23.77 -16.62 2.92
C LEU A 182 -23.79 -18.14 2.66
N LYS A 183 -24.87 -18.83 3.05
CA LYS A 183 -25.03 -20.26 2.78
C LYS A 183 -25.12 -20.56 1.28
N LYS A 184 -25.80 -19.71 0.49
CA LYS A 184 -25.84 -19.83 -0.98
C LYS A 184 -24.47 -19.54 -1.62
N GLN A 185 -23.71 -18.60 -1.08
CA GLN A 185 -22.37 -18.31 -1.55
C GLN A 185 -21.42 -19.48 -1.28
N GLU A 186 -21.52 -20.10 -0.11
CA GLU A 186 -20.72 -21.28 0.25
C GLU A 186 -20.95 -22.47 -0.70
N THR A 187 -22.21 -22.76 -1.05
CA THR A 187 -22.51 -23.85 -2.00
C THR A 187 -21.95 -23.58 -3.39
N THR A 188 -22.00 -22.32 -3.85
CA THR A 188 -21.44 -21.89 -5.14
C THR A 188 -19.92 -22.05 -5.15
N ILE A 189 -19.23 -21.61 -4.09
CA ILE A 189 -17.77 -21.75 -3.95
C ILE A 189 -17.35 -23.22 -3.97
N ARG A 190 -18.09 -24.11 -3.29
CA ARG A 190 -17.83 -25.56 -3.35
C ARG A 190 -18.01 -26.13 -4.77
N GLY A 191 -18.99 -25.64 -5.52
CA GLY A 191 -19.19 -26.01 -6.93
C GLY A 191 -18.01 -25.62 -7.81
N VAL A 192 -17.55 -24.36 -7.71
CA VAL A 192 -16.38 -23.86 -8.45
C VAL A 192 -15.12 -24.66 -8.11
N ARG A 193 -14.91 -25.00 -6.84
CA ARG A 193 -13.76 -25.82 -6.42
C ARG A 193 -13.75 -27.19 -7.10
N ARG A 194 -14.90 -27.88 -7.15
CA ARG A 194 -15.02 -29.18 -7.83
C ARG A 194 -14.74 -29.08 -9.33
N LEU A 195 -15.26 -28.06 -9.99
CA LEU A 195 -14.99 -27.82 -11.42
C LEU A 195 -13.50 -27.57 -11.67
N ASN A 196 -12.84 -26.84 -10.77
CA ASN A 196 -11.40 -26.59 -10.87
C ASN A 196 -10.59 -27.88 -10.68
N GLU A 197 -10.95 -28.72 -9.70
CA GLU A 197 -10.33 -30.03 -9.47
C GLU A 197 -10.52 -30.96 -10.69
N GLN A 198 -11.69 -30.96 -11.32
CA GLN A 198 -11.96 -31.70 -12.56
C GLN A 198 -11.15 -31.17 -13.74
N GLY A 199 -11.08 -29.85 -13.92
CA GLY A 199 -10.27 -29.22 -14.97
C GLY A 199 -8.78 -29.53 -14.84
N ALA A 200 -8.25 -29.53 -13.61
CA ALA A 200 -6.86 -29.89 -13.35
C ALA A 200 -6.54 -31.36 -13.70
N ALA A 201 -7.48 -32.28 -13.42
CA ALA A 201 -7.33 -33.68 -13.79
C ALA A 201 -7.32 -33.88 -15.32
N ALA A 202 -8.26 -33.24 -16.04
CA ALA A 202 -8.33 -33.31 -17.51
C ALA A 202 -7.06 -32.73 -18.18
N LEU A 203 -6.54 -31.60 -17.67
CA LEU A 203 -5.28 -31.03 -18.17
C LEU A 203 -4.08 -31.94 -17.97
N LYS A 204 -4.05 -32.71 -16.87
CA LYS A 204 -2.98 -33.68 -16.59
C LYS A 204 -3.02 -34.84 -17.58
N GLU A 205 -4.21 -35.30 -17.94
CA GLU A 205 -4.43 -36.36 -18.94
C GLU A 205 -4.00 -35.90 -20.33
N GLN A 206 -4.45 -34.73 -20.78
CA GLN A 206 -4.02 -34.14 -22.06
C GLN A 206 -2.50 -33.96 -22.16
N ARG A 207 -1.84 -33.58 -21.05
CA ARG A 207 -0.38 -33.46 -21.03
C ARG A 207 0.34 -34.80 -21.17
N ALA A 208 -0.25 -35.89 -20.69
CA ALA A 208 0.30 -37.23 -20.88
C ALA A 208 0.16 -37.68 -22.34
N GLU A 209 -0.99 -37.44 -22.97
CA GLU A 209 -1.22 -37.75 -24.39
C GLU A 209 -0.26 -36.99 -25.31
N LEU A 210 -0.02 -35.70 -25.04
CA LEU A 210 0.93 -34.89 -25.81
C LEU A 210 2.37 -35.40 -25.71
N LYS A 211 2.77 -35.93 -24.55
CA LYS A 211 4.10 -36.55 -24.40
C LYS A 211 4.22 -37.82 -25.24
N ASP A 212 3.18 -38.65 -25.25
CA ASP A 212 3.16 -39.87 -26.08
C ASP A 212 3.24 -39.53 -27.57
N MET A 213 2.46 -38.54 -28.02
CA MET A 213 2.52 -38.08 -29.42
C MET A 213 3.90 -37.55 -29.82
N ARG A 214 4.60 -36.80 -28.94
CA ARG A 214 5.98 -36.35 -29.20
C ARG A 214 6.93 -37.52 -29.42
N ILE A 215 6.88 -38.53 -28.53
CA ILE A 215 7.75 -39.72 -28.63
C ILE A 215 7.50 -40.45 -29.96
N ARG A 216 6.24 -40.56 -30.38
CA ARG A 216 5.90 -41.17 -31.68
C ARG A 216 6.44 -40.36 -32.86
N LEU A 217 6.42 -39.02 -32.76
CA LEU A 217 6.93 -38.13 -33.81
C LEU A 217 8.45 -38.28 -33.96
N GLU A 218 9.19 -38.25 -32.86
CA GLU A 218 10.66 -38.45 -32.84
C GLU A 218 11.05 -39.79 -33.50
N LYS A 219 10.31 -40.86 -33.21
CA LYS A 219 10.52 -42.19 -33.82
C LYS A 219 10.21 -42.24 -35.32
N ILE A 220 9.31 -41.38 -35.82
CA ILE A 220 9.01 -41.28 -37.25
C ILE A 220 10.08 -40.44 -37.94
N GLU A 221 10.52 -39.35 -37.31
CA GLU A 221 11.58 -38.47 -37.81
C GLU A 221 12.90 -39.22 -37.97
N GLU A 222 13.29 -40.03 -36.97
CA GLU A 222 14.47 -40.90 -37.03
C GLU A 222 14.42 -41.88 -38.21
N LYS A 223 13.23 -42.33 -38.61
CA LYS A 223 13.03 -43.22 -39.77
C LYS A 223 12.98 -42.49 -41.12
N MET A 224 12.86 -41.17 -41.11
CA MET A 224 12.67 -40.35 -42.32
C MET A 224 13.92 -39.57 -42.74
N VAL A 225 14.95 -39.48 -41.90
CA VAL A 225 16.24 -38.91 -42.31
C VAL A 225 16.87 -39.84 -43.35
N SER A 226 16.92 -39.38 -44.59
CA SER A 226 17.66 -40.08 -45.65
C SER A 226 19.13 -40.14 -45.22
N PRO A 227 19.81 -41.30 -45.30
CA PRO A 227 21.23 -41.38 -44.99
C PRO A 227 21.96 -40.32 -45.80
N GLN A 228 22.92 -39.61 -45.21
CA GLN A 228 23.83 -38.77 -45.98
C GLN A 228 25.05 -39.60 -46.40
N PRO A 229 25.72 -39.24 -47.51
CA PRO A 229 27.04 -39.80 -47.83
C PRO A 229 27.98 -39.62 -46.63
N MET A 230 28.71 -40.68 -46.27
CA MET A 230 29.75 -40.58 -45.23
C MET A 230 31.02 -39.91 -45.75
N LEU A 231 31.17 -39.85 -47.08
CA LEU A 231 32.29 -39.19 -47.76
C LEU A 231 31.77 -38.30 -48.90
N ASN A 232 32.34 -37.12 -49.03
CA ASN A 232 32.06 -36.15 -50.08
C ASN A 232 33.29 -35.93 -50.97
N SER A 233 33.06 -35.41 -52.18
CA SER A 233 34.14 -35.13 -53.13
C SER A 233 35.18 -34.11 -52.65
N GLN A 234 34.81 -33.26 -51.69
CA GLN A 234 35.68 -32.22 -51.13
C GLN A 234 36.45 -32.68 -49.88
N ASP A 235 36.17 -33.88 -49.37
CA ASP A 235 36.85 -34.40 -48.20
C ASP A 235 38.30 -34.75 -48.53
N ASN A 236 39.13 -34.83 -47.50
CA ASN A 236 40.55 -35.15 -47.65
C ASN A 236 40.72 -36.61 -48.10
N PRO A 237 41.68 -36.93 -48.98
CA PRO A 237 41.97 -38.31 -49.38
C PRO A 237 42.27 -39.23 -48.18
N GLU A 238 42.87 -38.70 -47.12
CA GLU A 238 43.17 -39.42 -45.88
C GLU A 238 41.93 -39.96 -45.14
N GLU A 239 40.72 -39.49 -45.46
CA GLU A 239 39.48 -40.06 -44.93
C GLU A 239 39.17 -41.45 -45.50
N ILE A 240 39.83 -41.88 -46.58
CA ILE A 240 39.67 -43.22 -47.15
C ILE A 240 40.60 -44.20 -46.42
N LYS A 241 40.03 -45.29 -45.90
CA LYS A 241 40.78 -46.38 -45.27
C LYS A 241 41.91 -46.87 -46.19
N GLY A 242 43.13 -46.93 -45.64
CA GLY A 242 44.33 -47.28 -46.39
C GLY A 242 45.15 -46.06 -46.88
N ILE A 243 44.59 -44.85 -46.83
CA ILE A 243 45.33 -43.61 -47.10
C ILE A 243 45.81 -42.99 -45.78
N GLY A 244 47.01 -43.36 -45.37
CA GLY A 244 47.67 -42.74 -44.22
C GLY A 244 48.25 -41.36 -44.55
N PRO A 245 48.66 -40.57 -43.53
CA PRO A 245 49.19 -39.21 -43.72
C PRO A 245 50.34 -39.11 -44.74
N ARG A 246 51.19 -40.14 -44.78
CA ARG A 246 52.32 -40.22 -45.70
C ARG A 246 51.90 -40.41 -47.17
N LEU A 247 50.87 -41.21 -47.43
CA LEU A 247 50.31 -41.36 -48.77
C LEU A 247 49.53 -40.10 -49.15
N GLY A 248 48.82 -39.50 -48.21
CA GLY A 248 48.15 -38.21 -48.39
C GLY A 248 49.12 -37.09 -48.81
N GLU A 249 50.32 -37.03 -48.22
CA GLU A 249 51.37 -36.09 -48.65
C GLU A 249 51.86 -36.35 -50.09
N GLU A 250 52.02 -37.60 -50.49
CA GLU A 250 52.39 -37.98 -51.86
C GLU A 250 51.31 -37.59 -52.88
N LEU A 251 50.04 -37.85 -52.55
CA LEU A 251 48.88 -37.46 -53.36
C LEU A 251 48.81 -35.94 -53.51
N ARG A 252 49.01 -35.19 -52.42
CA ARG A 252 49.04 -33.71 -52.47
C ARG A 252 50.20 -33.18 -53.31
N ALA A 253 51.37 -33.82 -53.26
CA ALA A 253 52.53 -33.42 -54.06
C ALA A 253 52.29 -33.60 -55.57
N MET A 254 51.42 -34.53 -55.98
CA MET A 254 50.99 -34.70 -57.37
C MET A 254 49.73 -33.91 -57.76
N GLY A 255 49.19 -33.10 -56.84
CA GLY A 255 48.04 -32.24 -57.09
C GLY A 255 46.69 -32.86 -56.78
N ILE A 256 46.64 -34.01 -56.11
CA ILE A 256 45.41 -34.64 -55.61
C ILE A 256 45.21 -34.21 -54.16
N THR A 257 44.25 -33.31 -53.93
CA THR A 257 44.00 -32.66 -52.65
C THR A 257 42.67 -33.04 -52.01
N ASN A 258 41.76 -33.65 -52.78
CA ASN A 258 40.46 -34.11 -52.30
C ASN A 258 40.07 -35.47 -52.91
N VAL A 259 39.05 -36.11 -52.31
CA VAL A 259 38.53 -37.42 -52.75
C VAL A 259 38.03 -37.39 -54.20
N GLY A 260 37.42 -36.30 -54.65
CA GLY A 260 36.94 -36.17 -56.03
C GLY A 260 38.07 -36.22 -57.06
N GLU A 261 39.16 -35.52 -56.77
CA GLU A 261 40.40 -35.57 -57.57
C GLU A 261 41.03 -36.97 -57.54
N LEU A 262 41.02 -37.64 -56.39
CA LEU A 262 41.55 -39.00 -56.28
C LEU A 262 40.78 -39.99 -57.14
N ILE A 263 39.44 -39.97 -57.09
CA ILE A 263 38.58 -40.92 -57.84
C ILE A 263 38.69 -40.71 -59.36
N THR A 264 39.03 -39.50 -59.81
CA THR A 264 39.15 -39.16 -61.24
C THR A 264 40.57 -39.24 -61.78
N ALA A 265 41.57 -39.38 -60.90
CA ALA A 265 42.96 -39.53 -61.29
C ALA A 265 43.22 -40.88 -61.99
N ASP A 266 44.19 -40.90 -62.89
CA ASP A 266 44.63 -42.14 -63.55
C ASP A 266 45.38 -43.03 -62.55
N PRO A 267 44.92 -44.28 -62.29
CA PRO A 267 45.59 -45.21 -61.39
C PRO A 267 47.06 -45.46 -61.77
N VAL A 268 47.40 -45.38 -63.07
CA VAL A 268 48.77 -45.55 -63.56
C VAL A 268 49.67 -44.43 -63.07
N ILE A 269 49.16 -43.19 -63.03
CA ILE A 269 49.93 -42.03 -62.56
C ILE A 269 50.12 -42.09 -61.04
N ILE A 270 49.13 -42.58 -60.30
CA ILE A 270 49.24 -42.80 -58.85
C ILE A 270 50.31 -43.86 -58.57
N ASP A 271 50.28 -44.98 -59.30
CA ASP A 271 51.28 -46.06 -59.22
C ASP A 271 52.71 -45.57 -59.47
N GLU A 272 52.91 -44.74 -60.50
CA GLU A 272 54.24 -44.23 -60.85
C GLU A 272 54.81 -43.21 -59.86
N LYS A 273 53.95 -42.44 -59.17
CA LYS A 273 54.35 -41.27 -58.37
C LYS A 273 54.22 -41.45 -56.87
N THR A 274 53.61 -42.54 -56.42
CA THR A 274 53.39 -42.82 -55.01
C THR A 274 53.93 -44.20 -54.64
N ARG A 275 53.80 -44.58 -53.37
CA ARG A 275 54.20 -45.90 -52.88
C ARG A 275 53.21 -47.04 -53.18
N VAL A 276 52.00 -46.73 -53.67
CA VAL A 276 50.96 -47.74 -53.86
C VAL A 276 51.02 -48.32 -55.27
N SER A 277 50.70 -49.60 -55.43
CA SER A 277 50.59 -50.23 -56.75
C SER A 277 49.35 -49.76 -57.49
N ARG A 278 49.29 -49.97 -58.81
CA ARG A 278 48.08 -49.75 -59.62
C ARG A 278 46.83 -50.41 -59.03
N ASP A 279 46.91 -51.70 -58.70
CA ASP A 279 45.78 -52.45 -58.13
C ASP A 279 45.31 -51.86 -56.79
N MET A 280 46.26 -51.36 -55.98
CA MET A 280 45.93 -50.69 -54.73
C MET A 280 45.30 -49.31 -54.98
N ALA A 281 45.79 -48.56 -55.97
CA ALA A 281 45.19 -47.29 -56.36
C ALA A 281 43.74 -47.47 -56.83
N GLU A 282 43.47 -48.48 -57.67
CA GLU A 282 42.12 -48.85 -58.11
C GLU A 282 41.23 -49.24 -56.91
N ARG A 283 41.76 -50.04 -55.97
CA ARG A 283 41.04 -50.40 -54.72
C ARG A 283 40.67 -49.16 -53.91
N LEU A 284 41.61 -48.24 -53.69
CA LEU A 284 41.38 -47.02 -52.92
C LEU A 284 40.34 -46.11 -53.59
N GLN A 285 40.40 -45.97 -54.92
CA GLN A 285 39.42 -45.22 -55.69
C GLN A 285 38.02 -45.85 -55.61
N ALA A 286 37.93 -47.18 -55.73
CA ALA A 286 36.67 -47.90 -55.57
C ALA A 286 36.07 -47.73 -54.17
N THR A 287 36.87 -47.89 -53.12
CA THR A 287 36.44 -47.67 -51.73
C THR A 287 35.95 -46.24 -51.53
N GLY A 288 36.68 -45.25 -52.03
CA GLY A 288 36.26 -43.83 -51.99
C GLY A 288 34.93 -43.60 -52.70
N GLN A 289 34.78 -44.11 -53.92
CA GLN A 289 33.56 -43.94 -54.71
C GLN A 289 32.33 -44.58 -54.06
N LEU A 290 32.48 -45.76 -53.44
CA LEU A 290 31.38 -46.47 -52.79
C LEU A 290 30.97 -45.80 -51.47
N ARG A 291 31.90 -45.22 -50.72
CA ARG A 291 31.62 -44.50 -49.47
C ARG A 291 30.91 -43.14 -49.68
N MET A 292 30.90 -42.65 -50.92
CA MET A 292 30.07 -41.52 -51.33
C MET A 292 28.59 -41.89 -51.54
N ILE A 293 28.24 -43.19 -51.46
CA ILE A 293 26.84 -43.65 -51.52
C ILE A 293 26.25 -43.54 -50.12
N PRO A 294 25.10 -42.85 -49.95
CA PRO A 294 24.54 -42.68 -48.64
C PRO A 294 24.21 -43.98 -47.91
N GLY A 295 24.67 -44.07 -46.66
CA GLY A 295 24.50 -45.25 -45.81
C GLY A 295 25.51 -46.37 -46.02
N VAL A 296 26.51 -46.20 -46.91
CA VAL A 296 27.64 -47.12 -47.03
C VAL A 296 28.75 -46.68 -46.07
N GLU A 297 29.05 -47.49 -45.07
CA GLU A 297 30.12 -47.21 -44.11
C GLU A 297 31.49 -47.65 -44.64
N GLU A 298 32.54 -47.41 -43.84
CA GLU A 298 33.92 -47.68 -44.23
C GLU A 298 34.19 -49.17 -44.48
N ASN A 299 33.75 -50.04 -43.56
CA ASN A 299 33.91 -51.49 -43.71
C ASN A 299 33.00 -52.06 -44.81
N ASP A 300 31.83 -51.44 -45.03
CA ASP A 300 30.90 -51.83 -46.11
C ASP A 300 31.50 -51.59 -47.48
N ALA A 301 32.15 -50.43 -47.67
CA ALA A 301 32.84 -50.10 -48.90
C ALA A 301 33.95 -51.12 -49.20
N GLU A 302 34.74 -51.53 -48.19
CA GLU A 302 35.75 -52.58 -48.39
C GLU A 302 35.15 -53.94 -48.76
N MET A 303 34.07 -54.35 -48.09
CA MET A 303 33.39 -55.61 -48.40
C MET A 303 32.77 -55.59 -49.81
N LEU A 304 32.24 -54.45 -50.25
CA LEU A 304 31.73 -54.28 -51.61
C LEU A 304 32.86 -54.43 -52.64
N VAL A 305 34.03 -53.84 -52.39
CA VAL A 305 35.20 -54.01 -53.26
C VAL A 305 35.67 -55.47 -53.27
N ASP A 306 35.74 -56.13 -52.12
CA ASP A 306 36.10 -57.54 -52.02
C ASP A 306 35.03 -58.46 -52.67
N ALA A 307 33.78 -58.02 -52.77
CA ALA A 307 32.71 -58.69 -53.52
C ALA A 307 32.81 -58.49 -55.04
N GLY A 308 33.80 -57.72 -55.50
CA GLY A 308 34.06 -57.38 -56.90
C GLY A 308 33.26 -56.19 -57.41
N ILE A 309 32.75 -55.34 -56.51
CA ILE A 309 32.04 -54.10 -56.89
C ILE A 309 33.03 -52.95 -56.79
N THR A 310 33.38 -52.36 -57.92
CA THR A 310 34.41 -51.32 -58.01
C THR A 310 33.86 -49.93 -58.32
N SER A 311 32.57 -49.84 -58.67
CA SER A 311 31.93 -48.57 -58.98
C SER A 311 30.48 -48.48 -58.50
N ARG A 312 29.98 -47.25 -58.35
CA ARG A 312 28.57 -46.97 -58.04
C ARG A 312 27.62 -47.61 -59.06
N ARG A 313 27.99 -47.61 -60.34
CA ARG A 313 27.19 -48.19 -61.42
C ARG A 313 27.09 -49.71 -61.29
N GLU A 314 28.21 -50.37 -61.01
CA GLU A 314 28.23 -51.82 -60.80
C GLU A 314 27.34 -52.23 -59.62
N LEU A 315 27.34 -51.42 -58.54
CA LEU A 315 26.47 -51.64 -57.39
C LEU A 315 24.99 -51.49 -57.75
N ALA A 316 24.64 -50.44 -58.50
CA ALA A 316 23.27 -50.16 -58.93
C ALA A 316 22.63 -51.29 -59.79
N ASP A 317 23.48 -52.02 -60.51
CA ASP A 317 23.12 -53.10 -61.42
C ASP A 317 23.13 -54.50 -60.76
N GLN A 318 23.53 -54.64 -59.49
CA GLN A 318 23.53 -55.93 -58.80
C GLN A 318 22.11 -56.43 -58.46
N ASP A 319 21.96 -57.76 -58.45
CA ASP A 319 20.81 -58.42 -57.84
C ASP A 319 20.97 -58.47 -56.31
N LEU A 320 19.94 -58.03 -55.59
CA LEU A 320 19.94 -57.95 -54.13
C LEU A 320 20.28 -59.29 -53.48
N VAL A 321 19.65 -60.39 -53.92
CA VAL A 321 19.82 -61.70 -53.28
C VAL A 321 21.23 -62.23 -53.50
N GLN A 322 21.76 -62.08 -54.71
CA GLN A 322 23.14 -62.50 -55.03
C GLN A 322 24.17 -61.68 -54.25
N LEU A 323 24.02 -60.35 -54.21
CA LEU A 323 24.96 -59.48 -53.52
C LEU A 323 24.92 -59.70 -52.00
N SER A 324 23.73 -59.76 -51.39
CA SER A 324 23.61 -60.02 -49.94
C SER A 324 24.21 -61.35 -49.54
N ARG A 325 24.15 -62.38 -50.40
CA ARG A 325 24.81 -63.66 -50.16
C ARG A 325 26.34 -63.53 -50.18
N LYS A 326 26.90 -62.85 -51.19
CA LYS A 326 28.35 -62.62 -51.28
C LYS A 326 28.87 -61.81 -50.09
N ILE A 327 28.21 -60.70 -49.77
CA ILE A 327 28.58 -59.83 -48.65
C ILE A 327 28.52 -60.58 -47.32
N ARG A 328 27.53 -61.44 -47.11
CA ARG A 328 27.44 -62.26 -45.89
C ARG A 328 28.63 -63.22 -45.71
N GLU A 329 29.08 -63.86 -46.79
CA GLU A 329 30.25 -64.75 -46.73
C GLU A 329 31.53 -63.95 -46.41
N ILE A 330 31.71 -62.78 -47.03
CA ILE A 330 32.85 -61.89 -46.77
C ILE A 330 32.80 -61.35 -45.33
N ALA A 331 31.63 -60.89 -44.87
CA ALA A 331 31.42 -60.38 -43.52
C ALA A 331 31.76 -61.44 -42.46
N LYS A 332 31.45 -62.71 -42.73
CA LYS A 332 31.85 -63.81 -41.84
C LYS A 332 33.37 -63.91 -41.73
N THR A 333 34.09 -63.85 -42.84
CA THR A 333 35.57 -63.81 -42.84
C THR A 333 36.10 -62.58 -42.11
N TYR A 334 35.50 -61.41 -42.30
CA TYR A 334 35.92 -60.17 -41.63
C TYR A 334 35.77 -60.23 -40.11
N VAL A 335 34.69 -60.85 -39.61
CA VAL A 335 34.51 -61.08 -38.17
C VAL A 335 35.52 -62.09 -37.64
N GLU A 336 35.77 -63.19 -38.36
CA GLU A 336 36.79 -64.18 -37.98
C GLU A 336 38.21 -63.58 -37.92
N GLU A 337 38.51 -62.63 -38.80
CA GLU A 337 39.78 -61.87 -38.84
C GLU A 337 39.83 -60.70 -37.84
N GLY A 338 38.73 -60.40 -37.14
CA GLY A 338 38.65 -59.29 -36.19
C GLY A 338 38.65 -57.89 -36.82
N LYS A 339 38.32 -57.78 -38.11
CA LYS A 339 38.21 -56.49 -38.84
C LYS A 339 36.88 -55.78 -38.61
N MET A 340 35.87 -56.51 -38.15
CA MET A 340 34.49 -56.07 -37.96
C MET A 340 33.85 -56.83 -36.80
N SER A 341 32.86 -56.24 -36.12
CA SER A 341 32.05 -56.88 -35.09
C SER A 341 30.83 -57.63 -35.66
N GLU A 342 30.25 -58.58 -34.90
CA GLU A 342 29.04 -59.32 -35.32
C GLU A 342 27.82 -58.41 -35.54
N ASP A 343 27.70 -57.32 -34.79
CA ASP A 343 26.63 -56.32 -34.90
C ASP A 343 26.80 -55.34 -36.06
N GLU A 344 27.99 -55.25 -36.64
CA GLU A 344 28.31 -54.42 -37.81
C GLU A 344 28.04 -55.16 -39.14
N LYS A 345 27.52 -56.39 -39.08
CA LYS A 345 27.20 -57.17 -40.29
C LYS A 345 26.06 -56.52 -41.07
N PRO A 346 26.23 -56.25 -42.36
CA PRO A 346 25.18 -55.65 -43.17
C PRO A 346 23.93 -56.53 -43.26
N THR A 347 22.79 -55.91 -43.00
CA THR A 347 21.47 -56.49 -43.19
C THR A 347 21.06 -56.48 -44.66
N ILE A 348 20.06 -57.29 -45.03
CA ILE A 348 19.54 -57.29 -46.41
C ILE A 348 18.86 -55.95 -46.74
N GLU A 349 18.28 -55.29 -45.75
CA GLU A 349 17.68 -53.97 -45.86
C GLU A 349 18.71 -52.89 -46.18
N GLU A 350 19.89 -52.94 -45.53
CA GLU A 350 21.00 -52.02 -45.81
C GLU A 350 21.56 -52.23 -47.22
N VAL A 351 21.84 -53.48 -47.61
CA VAL A 351 22.30 -53.79 -48.98
C VAL A 351 21.28 -53.34 -50.03
N SER A 352 19.99 -53.53 -49.77
CA SER A 352 18.90 -53.02 -50.63
C SER A 352 18.91 -51.49 -50.71
N SER A 353 19.14 -50.82 -49.59
CA SER A 353 19.29 -49.37 -49.53
C SER A 353 20.49 -48.92 -50.38
N TRP A 354 21.66 -49.53 -50.26
CA TRP A 354 22.85 -49.17 -51.02
C TRP A 354 22.64 -49.30 -52.54
N ILE A 355 22.07 -50.42 -53.00
CA ILE A 355 21.73 -50.62 -54.43
C ILE A 355 20.77 -49.53 -54.91
N ARG A 356 19.76 -49.18 -54.10
CA ARG A 356 18.81 -48.13 -54.43
C ARG A 356 19.48 -46.75 -54.49
N MET A 357 20.30 -46.40 -53.50
CA MET A 357 20.98 -45.10 -53.43
C MET A 357 22.07 -44.96 -54.50
N ALA A 358 22.62 -46.07 -55.00
CA ALA A 358 23.57 -46.11 -56.10
C ALA A 358 22.94 -45.74 -57.46
N ARG A 359 21.61 -45.89 -57.63
CA ARG A 359 20.87 -45.56 -58.86
C ARG A 359 20.52 -44.08 -59.00
N TYR A 360 20.28 -43.44 -57.87
CA TYR A 360 20.32 -41.97 -57.77
C TYR A 360 21.78 -41.53 -57.77
#